data_AF-A0A9C9W2T1-F1
#
_entry.id   AF-A0A9C9W2T1-F1
#
_cell.length_a   1.000
_cell.length_b   1.000
_cell.length_c   1.000
_cell.angle_alpha   90.00
_cell.angle_beta   90.00
_cell.angle_gamma   90.00
#
_symmetry.space_group_name_H-M   'P 1'
#
loop_
_entity.id
_entity.type
_entity.pdbx_description
1 polymer ?
#
loop_
_entity_poly.entity_id
_entity_poly.type
_entity_poly.pdbx_seq_one_letter_code
_entity_poly.pdbx_strand_id
1 'polypeptide(L)'
;MVMATRCASQVQAAEPIDIHYGRVTAEAPVDVKNHVGESALVGGVLGSLTARLWNTGSATGDVVTGSAVGAATGAAVESIGEWRMKGVRYTVESVKEGELHIITDQTGVRVGDCVAIESSRDHANIRRVSDVYCEAAQSGVTDQHLHERVKRSAGVCYQAKKALLGAQSAEELEQAKRRVRALCDT
;
A
#
# COMPACT_ATOMS: atom_id res chain seq x y z
N MET A 1 3.68 -16.22 44.93
CA MET A 1 4.42 -16.56 43.70
C MET A 1 3.59 -16.04 42.53
N VAL A 2 3.86 -14.82 42.06
CA VAL A 2 3.06 -14.15 41.02
C VAL A 2 3.72 -14.43 39.67
N MET A 3 2.98 -15.12 38.81
CA MET A 3 3.40 -15.53 37.48
C MET A 3 3.26 -14.33 36.54
N ALA A 4 4.39 -13.73 36.15
CA ALA A 4 4.42 -12.63 35.20
C ALA A 4 4.13 -13.18 33.78
N THR A 5 2.91 -12.97 33.30
CA THR A 5 2.51 -13.29 31.93
C THR A 5 3.26 -12.38 30.97
N ARG A 6 4.23 -12.95 30.24
CA ARG A 6 4.98 -12.25 29.19
C ARG A 6 4.02 -11.80 28.08
N CYS A 7 3.91 -10.49 27.85
CA CYS A 7 3.35 -9.94 26.62
C CYS A 7 4.28 -10.28 25.44
N ALA A 8 4.07 -11.43 24.81
CA ALA A 8 4.69 -11.72 23.51
C ALA A 8 3.90 -10.98 22.43
N SER A 9 4.27 -9.72 22.16
CA SER A 9 3.89 -9.11 20.89
C SER A 9 4.64 -9.86 19.79
N GLN A 10 3.95 -10.73 19.05
CA GLN A 10 4.52 -11.36 17.88
C GLN A 10 4.75 -10.29 16.83
N VAL A 11 5.99 -9.78 16.77
CA VAL A 11 6.44 -9.01 15.61
C VAL A 11 6.56 -10.05 14.49
N GLN A 12 5.53 -10.18 13.65
CA GLN A 12 5.67 -10.89 12.38
C GLN A 12 6.91 -10.32 11.67
N ALA A 13 7.83 -11.19 11.25
CA ALA A 13 8.99 -10.79 10.48
C ALA A 13 8.51 -9.91 9.31
N ALA A 14 9.00 -8.68 9.24
CA ALA A 14 8.67 -7.79 8.14
C ALA A 14 9.19 -8.46 6.86
N GLU A 15 8.29 -8.65 5.90
CA GLU A 15 8.66 -9.03 4.54
C GLU A 15 9.74 -8.05 4.04
N PRO A 16 10.76 -8.50 3.29
CA PRO A 16 11.75 -7.57 2.75
C PRO A 16 11.04 -6.57 1.83
N ILE A 17 10.96 -5.32 2.28
CA ILE A 17 10.48 -4.19 1.50
C ILE A 17 11.70 -3.51 0.88
N ASP A 18 11.69 -3.44 -0.44
CA ASP A 18 12.63 -2.64 -1.20
C ASP A 18 12.11 -1.21 -1.33
N ILE A 19 13.02 -0.24 -1.22
CA ILE A 19 12.70 1.18 -1.35
C ILE A 19 13.51 1.79 -2.48
N HIS A 20 12.80 2.40 -3.41
CA HIS A 20 13.34 3.23 -4.47
C HIS A 20 12.76 4.63 -4.38
N TYR A 21 13.43 5.60 -4.98
CA TYR A 21 13.00 7.00 -4.97
C TYR A 21 12.76 7.48 -6.39
N GLY A 22 11.81 8.39 -6.55
CA GLY A 22 11.48 8.99 -7.83
C GLY A 22 10.66 10.26 -7.68
N ARG A 23 10.46 10.97 -8.79
CA ARG A 23 9.61 12.16 -8.84
C ARG A 23 8.33 11.88 -9.60
N VAL A 24 7.22 12.38 -9.08
CA VAL A 24 5.92 12.25 -9.74
C VAL A 24 5.85 13.23 -10.91
N THR A 25 5.60 12.72 -12.10
CA THR A 25 5.53 13.51 -13.34
C THR A 25 4.10 13.67 -13.85
N ALA A 26 3.20 12.75 -13.49
CA ALA A 26 1.78 12.85 -13.81
C ALA A 26 0.90 12.14 -12.78
N GLU A 27 -0.34 12.58 -12.66
CA GLU A 27 -1.38 11.92 -11.88
C GLU A 27 -2.68 11.85 -12.69
N ALA A 28 -3.39 10.72 -12.59
CA ALA A 28 -4.69 10.53 -13.25
C ALA A 28 -5.62 9.69 -12.37
N PRO A 29 -6.89 10.09 -12.18
CA PRO A 29 -7.86 9.21 -11.53
C PRO A 29 -8.10 7.98 -12.41
N VAL A 30 -8.15 6.80 -11.80
CA VAL A 30 -8.38 5.53 -12.51
C VAL A 30 -9.40 4.68 -11.77
N ASP A 31 -10.19 3.93 -12.55
CA ASP A 31 -10.93 2.78 -12.03
C ASP A 31 -10.01 1.56 -12.11
N VAL A 32 -9.72 0.98 -10.96
CA VAL A 32 -8.71 -0.08 -10.80
C VAL A 32 -9.11 -1.32 -11.59
N LYS A 33 -10.41 -1.58 -11.76
CA LYS A 33 -10.94 -2.71 -12.54
C LYS A 33 -10.54 -2.66 -14.00
N ASN A 34 -10.46 -1.46 -14.58
CA ASN A 34 -10.26 -1.27 -16.01
C ASN A 34 -8.77 -1.28 -16.40
N HIS A 35 -7.86 -1.27 -15.42
CA HIS A 35 -6.42 -1.22 -15.62
C HIS A 35 -5.72 -2.48 -15.07
N VAL A 36 -6.49 -3.52 -14.73
CA VAL A 36 -5.97 -4.84 -14.33
C VAL A 36 -5.27 -5.48 -15.53
N GLY A 37 -3.93 -5.52 -15.50
CA GLY A 37 -3.11 -6.11 -16.57
C GLY A 37 -2.22 -5.12 -17.32
N GLU A 38 -2.30 -3.83 -17.03
CA GLU A 38 -1.27 -2.87 -17.47
C GLU A 38 0.05 -3.11 -16.72
N SER A 39 1.18 -2.70 -17.30
CA SER A 39 2.51 -2.71 -16.67
C SER A 39 2.64 -1.67 -15.55
N ALA A 40 1.65 -1.62 -14.66
CA ALA A 40 1.56 -0.70 -13.53
C ALA A 40 1.69 -1.47 -12.22
N LEU A 41 2.49 -0.94 -11.29
CA LEU A 41 2.57 -1.42 -9.93
C LEU A 41 1.28 -1.04 -9.21
N VAL A 42 0.47 -2.03 -8.83
CA VAL A 42 -0.72 -1.78 -8.03
C VAL A 42 -0.31 -1.79 -6.56
N GLY A 43 -0.51 -0.67 -5.88
CA GLY A 43 -0.10 -0.46 -4.51
C GLY A 43 -1.26 -0.23 -3.54
N GLY A 44 -0.93 -0.19 -2.27
CA GLY A 44 -1.88 0.03 -1.18
C GLY A 44 -2.82 -1.15 -0.95
N VAL A 45 -4.06 -0.86 -0.53
CA VAL A 45 -5.05 -1.92 -0.32
C VAL A 45 -5.47 -2.54 -1.65
N LEU A 46 -5.36 -1.81 -2.76
CA LEU A 46 -5.65 -2.29 -4.10
C LEU A 46 -4.67 -3.38 -4.56
N GLY A 47 -3.36 -3.16 -4.36
CA GLY A 47 -2.32 -4.10 -4.78
C GLY A 47 -2.40 -5.48 -4.13
N SER A 48 -2.73 -5.48 -2.84
CA SER A 48 -2.88 -6.70 -2.03
C SER A 48 -4.21 -7.43 -2.29
N LEU A 49 -5.19 -6.76 -2.89
CA LEU A 49 -6.39 -7.38 -3.43
C LEU A 49 -6.12 -8.04 -4.76
N THR A 50 -5.52 -7.30 -5.69
CA THR A 50 -5.13 -7.85 -7.00
C THR A 50 -4.19 -9.03 -6.83
N ALA A 51 -3.19 -8.97 -5.96
CA ALA A 51 -2.30 -10.10 -5.68
C ALA A 51 -3.04 -11.36 -5.18
N ARG A 52 -4.04 -11.19 -4.27
CA ARG A 52 -4.88 -12.32 -3.82
C ARG A 52 -5.69 -12.93 -4.96
N LEU A 53 -6.19 -12.08 -5.85
CA LEU A 53 -6.99 -12.49 -7.00
C LEU A 53 -6.16 -13.18 -8.09
N TRP A 54 -4.87 -12.86 -8.17
CA TRP A 54 -3.95 -13.44 -9.15
C TRP A 54 -3.34 -14.75 -8.64
N ASN A 55 -3.24 -14.92 -7.31
CA ASN A 55 -2.77 -16.16 -6.68
C ASN A 55 -3.87 -17.24 -6.59
N THR A 56 -5.14 -16.85 -6.77
CA THR A 56 -6.23 -17.76 -7.12
C THR A 56 -6.31 -17.82 -8.65
N GLY A 57 -5.92 -18.91 -9.30
CA GLY A 57 -5.81 -19.00 -10.77
C GLY A 57 -7.12 -18.86 -11.55
N SER A 58 -7.77 -17.71 -11.49
CA SER A 58 -9.11 -17.44 -12.04
C SER A 58 -9.09 -16.11 -12.77
N ALA A 59 -8.91 -16.17 -14.08
CA ALA A 59 -9.25 -15.06 -14.95
C ALA A 59 -10.75 -14.76 -14.85
N THR A 60 -11.10 -13.48 -14.83
CA THR A 60 -12.41 -12.91 -15.19
C THR A 60 -13.64 -13.34 -14.37
N GLY A 61 -14.25 -12.39 -13.65
CA GLY A 61 -15.69 -12.40 -13.39
C GLY A 61 -16.16 -12.07 -11.97
N ASP A 62 -15.70 -12.82 -10.96
CA ASP A 62 -16.39 -12.90 -9.65
C ASP A 62 -15.63 -12.29 -8.45
N VAL A 63 -14.70 -11.41 -8.76
CA VAL A 63 -13.81 -10.79 -7.77
C VAL A 63 -14.52 -9.85 -6.78
N VAL A 64 -15.71 -9.36 -7.12
CA VAL A 64 -16.32 -8.22 -6.41
C VAL A 64 -17.33 -8.63 -5.34
N THR A 65 -17.63 -9.93 -5.19
CA THR A 65 -18.72 -10.36 -4.31
C THR A 65 -18.27 -11.42 -3.31
N GLY A 66 -17.84 -10.96 -2.14
CA GLY A 66 -18.07 -11.63 -0.86
C GLY A 66 -17.41 -12.99 -0.64
N SER A 67 -16.28 -13.01 0.06
CA SER A 67 -15.90 -14.19 0.86
C SER A 67 -14.85 -13.88 1.92
N ALA A 68 -15.06 -12.79 2.68
CA ALA A 68 -14.31 -12.58 3.93
C ALA A 68 -15.13 -11.96 5.07
N VAL A 69 -16.44 -11.76 4.92
CA VAL A 69 -17.22 -11.04 5.92
C VAL A 69 -18.38 -11.91 6.40
N GLY A 70 -18.18 -12.56 7.55
CA GLY A 70 -19.28 -13.12 8.32
C GLY A 70 -20.26 -12.02 8.73
N ALA A 71 -21.56 -12.31 8.61
CA ALA A 71 -22.67 -11.59 9.25
C ALA A 71 -22.72 -10.04 9.12
N ALA A 72 -22.15 -9.45 8.08
CA ALA A 72 -22.38 -8.03 7.78
C ALA A 72 -23.56 -7.88 6.80
N THR A 73 -24.55 -7.08 7.17
CA THR A 73 -25.70 -6.73 6.32
C THR A 73 -25.25 -6.04 5.03
N GLY A 74 -26.01 -6.18 3.94
CA GLY A 74 -25.61 -5.79 2.57
C GLY A 74 -24.99 -4.39 2.42
N ALA A 75 -25.42 -3.41 3.23
CA ALA A 75 -24.86 -2.04 3.22
C ALA A 75 -23.38 -1.96 3.66
N ALA A 76 -22.94 -2.82 4.57
CA ALA A 76 -21.54 -2.89 4.99
C ALA A 76 -20.66 -3.55 3.92
N VAL A 77 -21.20 -4.51 3.16
CA VAL A 77 -20.49 -5.17 2.05
C VAL A 77 -20.36 -4.23 0.85
N GLU A 78 -21.41 -3.47 0.50
CA GLU A 78 -21.38 -2.48 -0.58
C GLU A 78 -20.40 -1.33 -0.31
N SER A 79 -20.38 -0.78 0.91
CA SER A 79 -19.45 0.30 1.27
C SER A 79 -17.98 -0.14 1.30
N ILE A 80 -17.73 -1.42 1.60
CA ILE A 80 -16.40 -2.04 1.46
C ILE A 80 -16.03 -2.19 -0.01
N GLY A 81 -16.96 -2.58 -0.88
CA GLY A 81 -16.74 -2.75 -2.32
C GLY A 81 -16.44 -1.45 -3.06
N GLU A 82 -17.22 -0.39 -2.80
CA GLU A 82 -17.09 0.91 -3.49
C GLU A 82 -15.75 1.60 -3.18
N TRP A 83 -15.28 1.53 -1.92
CA TRP A 83 -13.98 2.09 -1.51
C TRP A 83 -12.79 1.41 -2.21
N ARG A 84 -12.96 0.16 -2.66
CA ARG A 84 -11.88 -0.67 -3.25
C ARG A 84 -11.69 -0.48 -4.75
N MET A 85 -12.44 0.42 -5.39
CA MET A 85 -12.48 0.49 -6.86
C MET A 85 -11.98 1.80 -7.46
N LYS A 86 -11.81 2.84 -6.64
CA LYS A 86 -11.29 4.14 -7.09
C LYS A 86 -9.85 4.27 -6.65
N GLY A 87 -8.97 4.60 -7.60
CA GLY A 87 -7.56 4.83 -7.35
C GLY A 87 -7.02 6.03 -8.12
N VAL A 88 -5.77 6.36 -7.87
CA VAL A 88 -4.99 7.32 -8.64
C VAL A 88 -3.82 6.58 -9.25
N ARG A 89 -3.59 6.79 -10.55
CA ARG A 89 -2.37 6.38 -11.24
C ARG A 89 -1.37 7.53 -11.16
N TYR A 90 -0.25 7.31 -10.49
CA TYR A 90 0.91 8.18 -10.57
C TYR A 90 1.87 7.65 -11.63
N THR A 91 2.41 8.57 -12.43
CA THR A 91 3.59 8.31 -13.24
C THR A 91 4.78 8.87 -12.50
N VAL A 92 5.78 8.04 -12.28
CA VAL A 92 6.95 8.36 -11.46
C VAL A 92 8.20 8.12 -12.29
N GLU A 93 9.04 9.13 -12.40
CA GLU A 93 10.39 9.00 -12.92
C GLU A 93 11.29 8.47 -11.79
N SER A 94 11.52 7.16 -11.78
CA SER A 94 12.39 6.47 -10.83
C SER A 94 13.84 6.74 -11.12
N VAL A 95 14.61 7.02 -10.07
CA VAL A 95 16.07 7.21 -10.18
C VAL A 95 16.77 5.93 -10.64
N LYS A 96 16.18 4.76 -10.40
CA LYS A 96 16.80 3.45 -10.69
C LYS A 96 16.22 2.73 -11.91
N GLU A 97 14.92 2.88 -12.14
CA GLU A 97 14.15 1.99 -13.04
C GLU A 97 13.46 2.72 -14.19
N GLY A 98 13.69 4.03 -14.36
CA GLY A 98 13.04 4.83 -15.40
C GLY A 98 11.59 5.17 -15.06
N GLU A 99 10.74 5.33 -16.07
CA GLU A 99 9.32 5.65 -15.86
C GLU A 99 8.55 4.44 -15.29
N LEU A 100 7.84 4.67 -14.18
CA LEU A 100 6.98 3.69 -13.52
C LEU A 100 5.56 4.22 -13.43
N HIS A 101 4.58 3.35 -13.61
CA HIS A 101 3.17 3.65 -13.30
C HIS A 101 2.77 2.96 -12.01
N ILE A 102 2.19 3.70 -11.08
CA ILE A 102 1.75 3.19 -9.77
C ILE A 102 0.28 3.52 -9.58
N ILE A 103 -0.57 2.49 -9.45
CA ILE A 103 -1.99 2.65 -9.16
C ILE A 103 -2.20 2.42 -7.66
N THR A 104 -2.72 3.40 -6.94
CA THR A 104 -2.86 3.33 -5.48
C THR A 104 -4.15 4.00 -5.00
N ASP A 105 -4.58 3.63 -3.80
CA ASP A 105 -5.67 4.28 -3.05
C ASP A 105 -5.20 5.53 -2.29
N GLN A 106 -3.90 5.85 -2.36
CA GLN A 106 -3.29 6.99 -1.69
C GLN A 106 -3.36 8.27 -2.52
N THR A 107 -4.01 9.29 -1.96
CA THR A 107 -4.26 10.57 -2.64
C THR A 107 -3.43 11.73 -2.08
N GLY A 108 -2.45 11.46 -1.21
CA GLY A 108 -1.63 12.49 -0.55
C GLY A 108 -0.46 13.01 -1.41
N VAL A 109 -0.16 12.35 -2.52
CA VAL A 109 0.95 12.64 -3.42
C VAL A 109 0.51 13.61 -4.52
N ARG A 110 1.41 14.48 -4.99
CA ARG A 110 1.17 15.43 -6.11
C ARG A 110 2.29 15.36 -7.15
N VAL A 111 1.98 15.84 -8.35
CA VAL A 111 2.99 16.09 -9.39
C VAL A 111 4.08 17.00 -8.85
N GLY A 112 5.34 16.61 -9.08
CA GLY A 112 6.54 17.29 -8.59
C GLY A 112 7.10 16.73 -7.29
N ASP A 113 6.29 16.03 -6.48
CA ASP A 113 6.76 15.49 -5.20
C ASP A 113 7.84 14.42 -5.39
N CYS A 114 8.83 14.44 -4.50
CA CYS A 114 9.70 13.29 -4.29
C CYS A 114 8.96 12.20 -3.51
N VAL A 115 9.03 10.97 -4.01
CA VAL A 115 8.33 9.83 -3.41
C VAL A 115 9.27 8.67 -3.13
N ALA A 116 8.99 7.96 -2.04
CA ALA A 116 9.49 6.61 -1.78
C ALA A 116 8.51 5.60 -2.40
N ILE A 117 9.01 4.79 -3.31
CA ILE A 117 8.36 3.65 -3.92
C ILE A 117 8.78 2.43 -3.10
N GLU A 118 7.82 1.85 -2.39
CA GLU A 118 8.01 0.72 -1.50
C GLU A 118 7.43 -0.52 -2.18
N SER A 119 8.22 -1.56 -2.40
CA SER A 119 7.76 -2.77 -3.09
C SER A 119 8.18 -4.04 -2.36
N SER A 120 7.30 -5.04 -2.36
CA SER A 120 7.65 -6.45 -2.13
C SER A 120 7.03 -7.32 -3.24
N ARG A 121 7.06 -8.65 -3.07
CA ARG A 121 6.50 -9.60 -4.03
C ARG A 121 5.01 -9.39 -4.33
N ASP A 122 4.24 -8.96 -3.35
CA ASP A 122 2.77 -8.93 -3.42
C ASP A 122 2.16 -7.59 -3.00
N HIS A 123 3.00 -6.57 -2.80
CA HIS A 123 2.53 -5.20 -2.59
C HIS A 123 3.47 -4.16 -3.18
N ALA A 124 2.87 -3.06 -3.62
CA ALA A 124 3.57 -1.79 -3.82
C ALA A 124 2.94 -0.72 -2.91
N ASN A 125 3.66 0.37 -2.65
CA ASN A 125 3.17 1.52 -1.93
C ASN A 125 3.98 2.76 -2.35
N ILE A 126 3.37 3.94 -2.28
CA ILE A 126 4.02 5.19 -2.69
C ILE A 126 3.76 6.25 -1.62
N ARG A 127 4.83 6.85 -1.08
CA ARG A 127 4.70 7.90 -0.06
C ARG A 127 5.51 9.12 -0.41
N ARG A 128 4.96 10.29 -0.11
CA ARG A 128 5.70 11.54 -0.23
C ARG A 128 6.82 11.57 0.80
N VAL A 129 8.00 12.02 0.37
CA VAL A 129 9.18 12.22 1.22
C VAL A 129 9.81 13.58 0.91
N SER A 130 10.79 13.99 1.71
CA SER A 130 11.58 15.20 1.42
C SER A 130 12.35 15.06 0.10
N ASP A 131 12.49 16.16 -0.64
CA ASP A 131 13.25 16.21 -1.90
C ASP A 131 14.69 15.71 -1.77
N VAL A 132 15.27 15.87 -0.58
CA VAL A 132 16.63 15.39 -0.25
C VAL A 132 16.79 13.91 -0.56
N TYR A 133 15.74 13.08 -0.46
CA TYR A 133 15.84 11.66 -0.77
C TYR A 133 16.04 11.39 -2.26
N CYS A 134 15.40 12.16 -3.14
CA CYS A 134 15.58 12.04 -4.58
C CYS A 134 16.95 12.57 -5.01
N GLU A 135 17.42 13.68 -4.42
CA GLU A 135 18.75 14.24 -4.65
C GLU A 135 19.87 13.29 -4.18
N ALA A 136 19.71 12.72 -2.98
CA ALA A 136 20.58 11.70 -2.41
C ALA A 136 20.66 10.45 -3.29
N ALA A 137 19.52 9.95 -3.78
CA ALA A 137 19.48 8.79 -4.66
C ALA A 137 20.19 9.05 -5.99
N GLN A 138 20.03 10.23 -6.58
CA GLN A 138 20.69 10.62 -7.83
C GLN A 138 22.20 10.79 -7.68
N SER A 139 22.65 11.34 -6.54
CA SER A 139 24.07 11.55 -6.23
C SER A 139 24.78 10.30 -5.69
N GLY A 140 24.04 9.21 -5.43
CA GLY A 140 24.57 7.99 -4.82
C GLY A 140 24.89 8.12 -3.33
N VAL A 141 24.55 9.25 -2.70
CA VAL A 141 24.81 9.51 -1.28
C VAL A 141 23.57 9.14 -0.47
N THR A 142 23.48 7.88 -0.05
CA THR A 142 22.37 7.45 0.82
C THR A 142 22.82 7.45 2.28
N ASP A 143 22.19 8.29 3.11
CA ASP A 143 22.28 8.14 4.57
C ASP A 143 21.56 6.84 4.96
N GLN A 144 22.35 5.84 5.36
CA GLN A 144 21.85 4.52 5.70
C GLN A 144 20.88 4.55 6.90
N HIS A 145 21.07 5.45 7.87
CA HIS A 145 20.16 5.57 9.01
C HIS A 145 18.81 6.18 8.60
N LEU A 146 18.82 7.16 7.69
CA LEU A 146 17.59 7.69 7.09
C LEU A 146 16.88 6.61 6.27
N HIS A 147 17.60 5.86 5.43
CA HIS A 147 17.04 4.78 4.63
C HIS A 147 16.39 3.70 5.50
N GLU A 148 17.06 3.25 6.57
CA GLU A 148 16.51 2.28 7.53
C GLU A 148 15.27 2.80 8.27
N ARG A 149 15.18 4.11 8.55
CA ARG A 149 13.97 4.72 9.11
C ARG A 149 12.80 4.66 8.13
N VAL A 150 13.03 4.99 6.85
CA VAL A 150 11.99 4.89 5.82
C VAL A 150 11.54 3.43 5.68
N LYS A 151 12.48 2.48 5.64
CA LYS A 151 12.20 1.03 5.57
C LYS A 151 11.37 0.52 6.73
N ARG A 152 11.70 0.93 7.96
CA ARG A 152 10.91 0.56 9.14
C ARG A 152 9.50 1.15 9.07
N SER A 153 9.37 2.41 8.66
CA SER A 153 8.06 3.07 8.51
C SER A 153 7.20 2.39 7.43
N ALA A 154 7.80 2.01 6.29
CA ALA A 154 7.16 1.23 5.23
C ALA A 154 6.62 -0.10 5.77
N GLY A 155 7.44 -0.83 6.55
CA GLY A 155 7.05 -2.10 7.18
C GLY A 155 5.86 -1.94 8.12
N VAL A 156 5.83 -0.88 8.92
CA VAL A 156 4.70 -0.59 9.82
C VAL A 156 3.42 -0.25 9.05
N CYS A 157 3.53 0.55 7.99
CA CYS A 157 2.41 0.86 7.11
C CYS A 157 1.86 -0.40 6.43
N TYR A 158 2.74 -1.26 5.91
CA TYR A 158 2.34 -2.53 5.30
C TYR A 158 1.50 -3.39 6.26
N GLN A 159 1.95 -3.54 7.51
CA GLN A 159 1.18 -4.30 8.51
C GLN A 159 -0.17 -3.66 8.83
N ALA A 160 -0.25 -2.33 8.86
CA ALA A 160 -1.52 -1.63 9.04
C ALA A 160 -2.50 -1.91 7.88
N LYS A 161 -2.00 -1.92 6.64
CA LYS A 161 -2.82 -2.26 5.45
C LYS A 161 -3.26 -3.72 5.49
N LYS A 162 -2.41 -4.65 5.92
CA LYS A 162 -2.82 -6.05 6.13
C LYS A 162 -3.93 -6.20 7.16
N ALA A 163 -3.85 -5.46 8.27
CA ALA A 163 -4.91 -5.47 9.29
C ALA A 163 -6.23 -4.93 8.73
N LEU A 164 -6.19 -3.87 7.92
CA LEU A 164 -7.37 -3.32 7.24
C LEU A 164 -8.03 -4.34 6.30
N LEU A 165 -7.24 -5.13 5.58
CA LEU A 165 -7.75 -6.22 4.73
C LEU A 165 -8.38 -7.35 5.52
N GLY A 166 -7.89 -7.59 6.75
CA GLY A 166 -8.35 -8.68 7.62
C GLY A 166 -9.55 -8.31 8.50
N ALA A 167 -10.03 -7.07 8.45
CA ALA A 167 -11.17 -6.62 9.26
C ALA A 167 -12.44 -7.42 8.91
N GLN A 168 -13.12 -7.93 9.93
CA GLN A 168 -14.31 -8.79 9.83
C GLN A 168 -15.59 -8.06 10.24
N SER A 169 -15.49 -6.85 10.77
CA SER A 169 -16.63 -6.01 11.15
C SER A 169 -16.46 -4.55 10.70
N ALA A 170 -17.57 -3.79 10.68
CA ALA A 170 -17.54 -2.37 10.36
C ALA A 170 -16.71 -1.54 11.35
N GLU A 171 -16.74 -1.90 12.64
CA GLU A 171 -15.95 -1.24 13.67
C GLU A 171 -14.45 -1.49 13.50
N GLU A 172 -14.06 -2.76 13.26
CA GLU A 172 -12.68 -3.13 12.94
C GLU A 172 -12.18 -2.43 11.67
N LEU A 173 -13.04 -2.32 10.65
CA LEU A 173 -12.72 -1.63 9.41
C LEU A 173 -12.42 -0.15 9.65
N GLU A 174 -13.29 0.56 10.40
CA GLU A 174 -13.08 1.97 10.70
C GLU A 174 -11.84 2.21 11.58
N GLN A 175 -11.58 1.34 12.55
CA GLN A 175 -10.36 1.39 13.35
C GLN A 175 -9.11 1.19 12.47
N ALA A 176 -9.16 0.20 11.58
CA ALA A 176 -8.05 -0.09 10.69
C ALA A 176 -7.83 1.03 9.65
N LYS A 177 -8.89 1.67 9.13
CA LYS A 177 -8.79 2.85 8.26
C LYS A 177 -8.05 3.99 8.95
N ARG A 178 -8.40 4.30 10.21
CA ARG A 178 -7.72 5.34 11.00
C ARG A 178 -6.24 5.00 11.21
N ARG A 179 -5.94 3.73 11.50
CA ARG A 179 -4.57 3.25 11.68
C ARG A 179 -3.76 3.36 10.40
N VAL A 180 -4.34 3.00 9.26
CA VAL A 180 -3.69 3.18 7.94
C VAL A 180 -3.42 4.66 7.70
N ARG A 181 -4.41 5.55 7.87
CA ARG A 181 -4.18 7.01 7.71
C ARG A 181 -3.03 7.50 8.59
N ALA A 182 -3.00 7.12 9.86
CA ALA A 182 -1.97 7.56 10.79
C ALA A 182 -0.55 7.03 10.48
N LEU A 183 -0.43 5.87 9.82
CA LEU A 183 0.84 5.18 9.60
C LEU A 183 1.33 5.23 8.14
N CYS A 184 0.44 5.55 7.21
CA CYS A 184 0.66 5.46 5.78
C CYS A 184 0.45 6.76 5.01
N ASP A 185 -0.31 7.73 5.54
CA ASP A 185 -0.51 9.03 4.89
C ASP A 185 0.56 10.02 5.35
N THR A 186 1.47 10.33 4.44
CA THR A 186 2.41 11.46 4.49
C THR A 186 2.59 12.02 3.09
#